data_AF-A0AB38XYN3-F1
#
_entry.id   AF-A0AB38XYN3-F1
#
_cell.length_a   1.000
_cell.length_b   1.000
_cell.length_c   1.000
_cell.angle_alpha   90.00
_cell.angle_beta   90.00
_cell.angle_gamma   90.00
#
_symmetry.space_group_name_H-M   'P 1'
#
loop_
_entity.id
_entity.type
_entity.pdbx_description
1 polymer ?
#
loop_
_entity_poly.entity_id
_entity_poly.type
_entity_poly.pdbx_seq_one_letter_code
_entity_poly.pdbx_strand_id
1 'polypeptide(L)' 'MKPTIIDADTGHELWTAVECAAFSGTARGTFTSYAGRKKAPEPVAKLHGLTLWDSEEVREWHANRRSRTQHNDSTES' A
#
# COMPACT_ATOMS: atom_id res chain seq x y z
N MET A 1 -7.61 -19.15 -9.24
CA MET A 1 -8.27 -17.93 -9.79
C MET A 1 -8.00 -16.79 -8.83
N LYS A 2 -7.63 -15.60 -9.32
CA LYS A 2 -7.42 -14.39 -8.49
C LYS A 2 -8.25 -13.24 -9.09
N PRO A 3 -9.42 -12.89 -8.53
CA PRO A 3 -10.17 -11.74 -8.99
C PRO A 3 -9.42 -10.44 -8.64
N THR A 4 -9.54 -9.44 -9.50
CA THR A 4 -8.87 -8.14 -9.36
C THR A 4 -9.89 -7.02 -9.55
N ILE A 5 -9.75 -5.95 -8.78
CA ILE A 5 -10.56 -4.72 -8.92
C ILE A 5 -9.74 -3.73 -9.74
N ILE A 6 -10.28 -3.27 -10.85
CA ILE A 6 -9.68 -2.26 -11.71
C ILE A 6 -10.57 -1.03 -11.65
N ASP A 7 -9.96 0.13 -11.40
CA ASP A 7 -10.62 1.41 -11.60
C ASP A 7 -10.85 1.63 -13.10
N ALA A 8 -12.10 1.84 -13.50
CA ALA A 8 -12.47 1.97 -14.91
C ALA A 8 -12.00 3.29 -15.53
N ASP A 9 -11.81 4.34 -14.72
CA ASP A 9 -11.43 5.66 -15.23
C ASP A 9 -9.92 5.77 -15.46
N THR A 10 -9.12 5.22 -14.55
CA THR A 10 -7.64 5.27 -14.60
C THR A 10 -7.01 4.01 -15.18
N GLY A 11 -7.72 2.88 -15.15
CA GLY A 11 -7.16 1.55 -15.45
C GLY A 11 -6.26 1.00 -14.35
N HIS A 12 -6.13 1.68 -13.22
CA HIS A 12 -5.26 1.25 -12.12
C HIS A 12 -5.86 0.10 -11.34
N GLU A 13 -5.00 -0.81 -10.89
CA GLU A 13 -5.40 -1.87 -9.98
C GLU A 13 -5.63 -1.28 -8.59
N LEU A 14 -6.79 -1.63 -8.00
CA LEU A 14 -7.15 -1.25 -6.65
C LEU A 14 -6.98 -2.43 -5.70
N TRP A 15 -6.27 -2.17 -4.60
CA TRP A 15 -5.96 -3.17 -3.59
C TRP A 15 -6.77 -2.98 -2.33
N THR A 16 -7.20 -4.10 -1.76
CA THR A 16 -7.72 -4.16 -0.40
C THR A 16 -6.60 -3.92 0.62
N ALA A 17 -6.98 -3.62 1.88
CA ALA A 17 -6.03 -3.52 2.98
C ALA A 17 -5.18 -4.80 3.17
N VAL A 18 -5.72 -5.97 2.83
CA VAL A 18 -5.01 -7.26 2.93
C VAL A 18 -3.91 -7.35 1.87
N GLU A 19 -4.21 -6.97 0.63
CA GLU A 19 -3.25 -6.97 -0.48
C GLU A 19 -2.13 -5.96 -0.25
N CYS A 20 -2.46 -4.75 0.19
CA CYS A 20 -1.47 -3.74 0.55
C CYS A 20 -0.52 -4.22 1.65
N ALA A 21 -1.08 -4.87 2.68
CA ALA A 21 -0.31 -5.41 3.78
C ALA A 21 0.61 -6.56 3.32
N ALA A 22 0.09 -7.48 2.51
CA ALA A 22 0.86 -8.58 1.94
C ALA A 22 2.02 -8.06 1.06
N PHE A 23 1.77 -7.09 0.20
CA PHE A 23 2.79 -6.49 -0.67
C PHE A 23 3.89 -5.77 0.13
N SER A 24 3.49 -5.00 1.16
CA SER A 24 4.42 -4.20 1.96
C SER A 24 5.11 -4.96 3.11
N GLY A 25 4.82 -6.25 3.28
CA GLY A 25 5.36 -7.07 4.37
C GLY A 25 4.88 -6.63 5.76
N THR A 26 3.65 -6.12 5.87
CA THR A 26 3.04 -5.69 7.15
C THR A 26 1.78 -6.49 7.47
N ALA A 27 1.28 -6.40 8.70
CA ALA A 27 -0.04 -6.93 9.04
C ALA A 27 -1.15 -5.97 8.58
N ARG A 28 -2.33 -6.51 8.22
CA ARG A 28 -3.50 -5.72 7.77
C ARG A 28 -3.81 -4.53 8.70
N GLY A 29 -3.92 -4.81 10.00
CA GLY A 29 -4.21 -3.78 11.02
C GLY A 29 -3.13 -2.70 11.08
N THR A 30 -1.86 -3.10 10.95
CA THR A 30 -0.71 -2.18 10.90
C THR A 30 -0.76 -1.29 9.68
N PHE A 31 -1.00 -1.84 8.48
CA PHE A 31 -1.13 -1.05 7.26
C PHE A 31 -2.26 -0.02 7.40
N THR A 32 -3.46 -0.45 7.83
CA THR A 32 -4.59 0.47 8.04
C THR A 32 -4.29 1.54 9.10
N SER A 33 -3.52 1.21 10.13
CA SER A 33 -3.08 2.18 11.14
C SER A 33 -2.10 3.20 10.56
N TYR A 34 -1.20 2.79 9.66
CA TYR A 34 -0.32 3.72 8.95
C TYR A 34 -1.09 4.65 8.03
N ALA A 35 -2.05 4.13 7.25
CA ALA A 35 -2.90 4.95 6.39
C ALA A 35 -3.68 5.99 7.21
N GLY A 36 -4.31 5.58 8.32
CA GLY A 36 -5.01 6.51 9.23
C GLY A 36 -4.10 7.55 9.91
N ARG A 37 -2.79 7.32 9.94
CA ARG A 37 -1.77 8.24 10.49
C ARG A 37 -1.00 8.98 9.40
N LYS A 38 -1.42 8.89 8.13
CA LYS A 38 -0.72 9.49 6.97
C LYS A 38 0.74 9.02 6.82
N LYS A 39 1.02 7.80 7.28
CA LYS A 39 2.34 7.13 7.18
C LYS A 39 2.38 6.06 6.07
N ALA A 40 1.24 5.82 5.43
CA ALA A 40 1.05 5.03 4.22
C ALA A 40 0.02 5.76 3.35
N PRO A 41 -0.18 5.34 2.08
CA PRO A 41 -1.16 5.97 1.19
C PRO A 41 -2.57 6.00 1.80
N GLU A 42 -3.31 7.04 1.46
CA GLU A 42 -4.71 7.18 1.86
C GLU A 42 -5.59 6.30 0.96
N PRO A 43 -6.73 5.78 1.46
CA PRO A 43 -7.63 5.00 0.63
C PRO A 43 -8.32 5.88 -0.42
N VAL A 44 -8.33 5.42 -1.66
CA VAL A 44 -8.91 6.15 -2.79
C VAL A 44 -10.41 5.91 -2.96
N ALA A 45 -10.92 4.78 -2.46
CA ALA A 45 -12.34 4.45 -2.60
C ALA A 45 -12.89 3.59 -1.46
N LYS A 46 -14.21 3.65 -1.30
CA LYS A 46 -14.99 2.69 -0.52
C LYS A 46 -16.03 2.05 -1.42
N LEU A 47 -15.94 0.74 -1.64
CA LEU A 47 -16.81 -0.02 -2.54
C LEU A 47 -17.42 -1.20 -1.78
N HIS A 48 -18.74 -1.19 -1.56
CA HIS A 48 -19.48 -2.28 -0.89
C HIS A 48 -18.85 -2.77 0.44
N GLY A 49 -18.35 -1.83 1.25
CA GLY A 49 -17.71 -2.16 2.54
C GLY A 49 -16.21 -2.51 2.44
N LEU A 50 -15.66 -2.61 1.23
CA LEU A 50 -14.22 -2.66 1.00
C LEU A 50 -13.66 -1.25 0.99
N THR A 51 -12.58 -1.03 1.73
CA THR A 51 -11.72 0.13 1.57
C THR A 51 -10.62 -0.25 0.58
N LEU A 52 -10.40 0.58 -0.42
CA LEU A 52 -9.48 0.32 -1.53
C LEU A 52 -8.39 1.39 -1.61
N TRP A 53 -7.20 0.97 -2.00
CA TRP A 53 -6.03 1.80 -2.23
C TRP A 53 -5.56 1.64 -3.68
N ASP A 54 -5.03 2.71 -4.25
CA ASP A 54 -4.33 2.62 -5.53
C ASP A 54 -3.05 1.79 -5.36
N SER A 55 -2.91 0.74 -6.16
CA SER A 55 -1.75 -0.15 -6.07
C SER A 55 -0.43 0.52 -6.44
N GLU A 56 -0.44 1.49 -7.35
CA GLU A 56 0.77 2.21 -7.77
C GLU A 56 1.25 3.12 -6.64
N GLU A 57 0.36 3.84 -5.95
CA GLU A 57 0.73 4.64 -4.77
C GLU A 57 1.35 3.77 -3.67
N VAL A 58 0.82 2.56 -3.46
CA VAL A 58 1.36 1.61 -2.47
C VAL A 58 2.74 1.09 -2.89
N ARG A 59 2.96 0.83 -4.19
CA ARG A 59 4.26 0.44 -4.73
C ARG A 59 5.30 1.54 -4.55
N GLU A 60 4.97 2.77 -4.92
CA GLU A 60 5.85 3.93 -4.76
C GLU A 60 6.20 4.19 -3.29
N TRP A 61 5.21 4.19 -2.41
CA TRP A 61 5.42 4.35 -0.98
C TRP A 61 6.37 3.28 -0.42
N HIS A 62 6.17 2.01 -0.80
CA HIS A 62 6.99 0.91 -0.32
C HIS A 62 8.43 0.98 -0.86
N ALA A 63 8.62 1.37 -2.13
CA ALA A 63 9.94 1.60 -2.72
C ALA A 63 10.71 2.70 -1.98
N ASN A 64 10.06 3.85 -1.72
CA ASN A 64 10.63 4.96 -0.95
C ASN A 64 10.96 4.57 0.50
N ARG A 65 10.19 3.65 1.08
CA ARG A 65 10.46 3.14 2.42
C ARG A 65 11.70 2.24 2.44
N ARG A 66 11.88 1.38 1.44
CA ARG A 66 13.05 0.49 1.32
C ARG A 66 14.34 1.25 1.02
N SER A 67 14.28 2.32 0.23
CA SER A 67 15.47 3.15 -0.03
C SER A 67 15.98 3.82 1.24
N ARG A 68 15.07 4.32 2.09
CA ARG A 68 15.43 4.89 3.40
C ARG A 68 16.04 3.87 4.35
N THR A 69 15.53 2.63 4.38
CA THR A 69 16.12 1.58 5.23
C THR A 69 17.52 1.20 4.74
N GLN A 70 17.72 1.01 3.43
CA GLN A 70 19.03 0.66 2.87
C GLN A 70 20.07 1.77 3.02
N HIS A 71 19.67 3.04 3.00
CA HIS A 71 20.61 4.15 3.21
C HIS A 71 21.16 4.20 4.65
N ASN A 72 20.46 3.56 5.60
CA ASN A 72 20.82 3.58 7.01
C ASN A 72 21.68 2.38 7.43
N ASP A 73 21.79 1.35 6.59
CA ASP A 73 22.66 0.18 6.78
C ASP A 73 24.11 0.45 6.33
N SER A 74 24.33 1.46 5.47
CA SER A 74 25.66 1.76 4.90
C SER A 74 26.51 2.74 5.73
N THR A 75 26.01 3.24 6.86
CA THR A 75 26.71 4.25 7.69
C THR A 75 27.35 3.68 8.96
N GLU A 76 27.33 2.36 9.15
CA GLU A 76 27.98 1.68 10.26
C GLU A 76 28.94 0.61 9.70
N SER A 77 30.15 1.02 9.30
CA SER A 77 31.30 0.17 9.00
C SER A 77 32.60 0.94 9.21
#